data_AF-A0A2H3AU76-F1
#
_entry.id   AF-A0A2H3AU76-F1
#
_cell.length_a   1.000
_cell.length_b   1.000
_cell.length_c   1.000
_cell.angle_alpha   90.00
_cell.angle_beta   90.00
_cell.angle_gamma   90.00
#
_symmetry.space_group_name_H-M   'P 1'
#
loop_
_entity.id
_entity.type
_entity.pdbx_description
1 polymer ?
#
loop_
_entity_poly.entity_id
_entity_poly.type
_entity_poly.pdbx_seq_one_letter_code
_entity_poly.pdbx_strand_id
1 'polypeptide(L)'
;MFKASRSFVLILALVKLVASAPTSASATVAGNVTVAASSTGSAASSTATVDYVSTDPNEALWSEDSDPSLVKPERGTLGASIIGPDNLAIDLQNPDLLAPPTTDSGTIMNAKWPMSLSHNRLQTGGWARQENIGVMPLATEMAGVNMRLEPGAIRELHWHKTAEWAYVLKGSTQVSAVDTQGRNYLATVGPGDLWYFPAGIPHSLQATDDDPDGSEFLLVFDDGDFSEDSTFLLTDWLAHVPMEVIERNFQVDSSAFAHIPKEELYIFPSTLPGSDDSGPVSPQGTVPNPFSFALSSANATVTSGGSVKIVDSTTFTVSTTIAMAEVTVEPGAIRELHWHPTQDEWSFFLEGEARVTIFASQGTARTFNYQPGDVGYVPTAMGHYVENIGNSTLKFLEIFKSDRFEDISLNQWLALTPPDVVKAHLDLSDDTISKLQKVKPIVVGASS
;
A
#
# COMPACT_ATOMS: atom_id res chain seq x y z
N MET A 1 -25.98 -11.79 -31.77
CA MET A 1 -27.46 -11.74 -31.70
C MET A 1 -27.84 -10.72 -30.63
N PHE A 2 -28.62 -9.69 -30.99
CA PHE A 2 -29.27 -8.61 -30.19
C PHE A 2 -28.40 -7.92 -29.11
N LYS A 3 -27.78 -6.73 -29.27
CA LYS A 3 -28.25 -5.36 -29.62
C LYS A 3 -29.42 -4.81 -28.76
N ALA A 4 -29.10 -3.87 -27.87
CA ALA A 4 -30.01 -2.79 -27.44
C ALA A 4 -29.23 -1.46 -27.38
N SER A 5 -29.58 -0.56 -28.31
CA SER A 5 -29.07 0.79 -28.45
C SER A 5 -29.99 1.75 -27.69
N ARG A 6 -29.43 2.67 -26.90
CA ARG A 6 -30.15 3.85 -26.40
C ARG A 6 -29.61 5.09 -27.13
N SER A 7 -30.48 5.71 -27.92
CA SER A 7 -30.18 6.92 -28.68
C SER A 7 -30.47 8.16 -27.84
N PHE A 8 -29.51 9.08 -27.89
CA PHE A 8 -29.61 10.48 -27.47
C PHE A 8 -30.70 11.21 -28.26
N VAL A 9 -31.48 12.07 -27.58
CA VAL A 9 -32.23 13.16 -28.23
C VAL A 9 -31.92 14.46 -27.51
N LEU A 10 -31.24 15.33 -28.26
CA LEU A 10 -30.92 16.71 -27.96
C LEU A 10 -32.07 17.58 -28.50
N ILE A 11 -32.65 18.50 -27.71
CA ILE A 11 -33.47 19.60 -28.24
C ILE A 11 -32.99 20.90 -27.61
N LEU A 12 -32.55 21.80 -28.48
CA LEU A 12 -32.15 23.17 -28.22
C LEU A 12 -33.05 24.08 -29.07
N ALA A 13 -33.75 25.06 -28.49
CA ALA A 13 -34.18 26.27 -29.20
C ALA A 13 -34.66 27.38 -28.25
N LEU A 14 -34.07 28.56 -28.45
CA LEU A 14 -34.30 29.86 -27.82
C LEU A 14 -35.70 30.44 -28.09
N VAL A 15 -36.19 31.31 -27.19
CA VAL A 15 -36.83 32.60 -27.58
C VAL A 15 -36.42 33.72 -26.62
N LYS A 16 -35.83 34.78 -27.17
CA LYS A 16 -35.65 36.11 -26.58
C LYS A 16 -36.94 36.92 -26.75
N LEU A 17 -37.38 37.65 -25.72
CA LEU A 17 -38.24 38.83 -25.90
C LEU A 17 -37.66 40.01 -25.12
N VAL A 18 -37.45 41.11 -25.83
CA VAL A 18 -37.03 42.43 -25.33
C VAL A 18 -38.00 43.47 -25.91
N ALA A 19 -38.25 44.53 -25.12
CA ALA A 19 -38.95 45.80 -25.39
C ALA A 19 -40.50 45.72 -25.34
N SER A 20 -41.24 46.67 -24.74
CA SER A 20 -40.98 48.10 -24.52
C SER A 20 -41.86 48.66 -23.38
N ALA A 21 -41.40 49.75 -22.75
CA ALA A 21 -42.08 50.53 -21.71
C ALA A 21 -43.31 51.32 -22.21
N PRO A 22 -44.17 51.78 -21.27
CA PRO A 22 -44.79 53.09 -21.39
C PRO A 22 -44.47 54.01 -20.20
N THR A 23 -44.46 55.29 -20.53
CA THR A 23 -44.12 56.47 -19.74
C THR A 23 -45.14 56.87 -18.67
N SER A 24 -44.63 57.12 -17.47
CA SER A 24 -44.93 58.20 -16.49
C SER A 24 -46.38 58.65 -16.22
N ALA A 25 -46.76 58.56 -14.93
CA ALA A 25 -47.47 59.62 -14.23
C ALA A 25 -46.95 59.72 -12.78
N SER A 26 -46.34 60.85 -12.43
CA SER A 26 -45.89 61.16 -11.08
C SER A 26 -47.07 61.48 -10.18
N ALA A 27 -47.25 60.71 -9.12
CA ALA A 27 -48.02 61.09 -7.94
C ALA A 27 -47.13 60.93 -6.72
N THR A 28 -46.61 62.04 -6.21
CA THR A 28 -45.91 62.09 -4.93
C THR A 28 -46.91 61.89 -3.79
N VAL A 29 -46.94 60.69 -3.23
CA VAL A 29 -47.54 60.43 -1.92
C VAL A 29 -46.39 60.19 -0.95
N ALA A 30 -46.11 61.18 -0.11
CA ALA A 30 -45.20 61.04 1.02
C ALA A 30 -45.88 60.14 2.08
N GLY A 31 -45.72 58.83 1.92
CA GLY A 31 -46.04 57.84 2.95
C GLY A 31 -44.76 57.40 3.63
N ASN A 32 -44.60 57.75 4.91
CA ASN A 32 -43.58 57.15 5.78
C ASN A 32 -43.92 55.66 5.94
N VAL A 33 -43.40 54.82 5.05
CA VAL A 33 -43.35 53.37 5.26
C VAL A 33 -42.04 53.09 5.97
N THR A 34 -42.10 53.00 7.29
CA THR A 34 -41.08 52.29 8.07
C THR A 34 -41.09 50.84 7.61
N VAL A 35 -40.19 50.47 6.70
CA VAL A 35 -39.86 49.07 6.44
C VAL A 35 -39.22 48.59 7.73
N ALA A 36 -39.99 47.88 8.55
CA ALA A 36 -39.43 47.12 9.66
C ALA A 36 -38.40 46.18 9.04
N ALA A 37 -37.12 46.37 9.39
CA ALA A 37 -36.08 45.43 9.03
C ALA A 37 -36.56 44.03 9.44
N SER A 38 -36.62 43.11 8.48
CA SER A 38 -36.88 41.72 8.78
C SER A 38 -35.85 41.30 9.83
N SER A 39 -36.32 40.95 11.03
CA SER A 39 -35.46 40.40 12.06
C SER A 39 -34.81 39.16 11.48
N THR A 40 -33.52 39.22 11.20
CA THR A 40 -32.71 38.02 10.97
C THR A 40 -32.73 37.26 12.28
N GLY A 41 -33.66 36.32 12.42
CA GLY A 41 -33.62 35.36 13.51
C GLY A 41 -32.29 34.62 13.39
N SER A 42 -31.46 34.66 14.43
CA SER A 42 -30.27 33.82 14.46
C SER A 42 -30.73 32.38 14.36
N ALA A 43 -30.23 31.63 13.38
CA ALA A 43 -30.39 30.18 13.37
C ALA A 43 -29.90 29.62 14.71
N ALA A 44 -30.56 28.57 15.21
CA ALA A 44 -30.12 27.91 16.43
C ALA A 44 -28.68 27.40 16.26
N SER A 45 -27.85 27.56 17.28
CA SER A 45 -26.51 26.98 17.31
C SER A 45 -26.60 25.46 17.17
N SER A 46 -25.60 24.86 16.51
CA SER A 46 -25.44 23.40 16.51
C SER A 46 -25.28 22.89 17.94
N THR A 47 -25.94 21.77 18.24
CA THR A 47 -25.80 21.06 19.51
C THR A 47 -25.64 19.57 19.24
N ALA A 48 -24.77 18.89 19.98
CA ALA A 48 -24.62 17.44 19.88
C ALA A 48 -25.97 16.75 20.15
N THR A 49 -26.32 15.76 19.33
CA THR A 49 -27.55 14.96 19.47
C THR A 49 -27.35 13.65 20.22
N VAL A 50 -26.10 13.34 20.57
CA VAL A 50 -25.63 12.13 21.25
C VAL A 50 -24.50 12.51 22.21
N ASP A 51 -24.14 11.59 23.11
CA ASP A 51 -23.04 11.79 24.06
C ASP A 51 -21.69 11.97 23.35
N TYR A 52 -20.79 12.73 23.96
CA TYR A 52 -19.42 12.91 23.47
C TYR A 52 -18.59 11.63 23.60
N VAL A 53 -17.61 11.49 22.71
CA VAL A 53 -16.64 10.39 22.79
C VAL A 53 -15.80 10.47 24.07
N SER A 54 -15.34 9.31 24.55
CA SER A 54 -14.40 9.24 25.67
C SER A 54 -13.09 9.96 25.34
N THR A 55 -12.48 10.61 26.33
CA THR A 55 -11.14 11.20 26.25
C THR A 55 -10.06 10.27 26.81
N ASP A 56 -10.39 9.00 27.07
CA ASP A 56 -9.40 7.99 27.42
C ASP A 56 -8.42 7.81 26.24
N PRO A 57 -7.10 8.02 26.44
CA PRO A 57 -6.13 7.89 25.37
C PRO A 57 -6.03 6.47 24.81
N ASN A 58 -6.49 5.45 25.53
CA ASN A 58 -6.40 4.05 25.13
C ASN A 58 -4.97 3.65 24.72
N GLU A 59 -3.96 4.11 25.46
CA GLU A 59 -2.57 3.72 25.24
C GLU A 59 -2.40 2.19 25.19
N ALA A 60 -1.38 1.72 24.47
CA ALA A 60 -0.98 0.32 24.49
C ALA A 60 -0.68 -0.08 25.94
N LEU A 61 -1.27 -1.20 26.40
CA LEU A 61 -1.17 -1.62 27.80
C LEU A 61 0.17 -2.30 28.12
N TRP A 62 0.85 -2.82 27.10
CA TRP A 62 2.17 -3.45 27.15
C TRP A 62 2.86 -3.37 25.78
N SER A 63 4.13 -3.79 25.75
CA SER A 63 4.94 -4.01 24.56
C SER A 63 5.46 -5.46 24.52
N GLU A 64 6.11 -5.88 23.43
CA GLU A 64 6.65 -7.24 23.27
C GLU A 64 7.67 -7.60 24.39
N ASP A 65 8.38 -6.60 24.92
CA ASP A 65 9.37 -6.74 26.00
C ASP A 65 8.80 -6.65 27.43
N SER A 66 7.49 -6.50 27.58
CA SER A 66 6.87 -6.30 28.90
C SER A 66 6.85 -7.57 29.75
N ASP A 67 6.71 -7.40 31.07
CA ASP A 67 6.55 -8.53 31.99
C ASP A 67 5.28 -9.31 31.60
N PRO A 68 5.38 -10.62 31.30
CA PRO A 68 4.24 -11.42 30.87
C PRO A 68 3.07 -11.46 31.86
N SER A 69 3.30 -11.15 33.15
CA SER A 69 2.22 -11.05 34.15
C SER A 69 1.28 -9.86 33.94
N LEU A 70 1.66 -8.90 33.09
CA LEU A 70 0.83 -7.76 32.70
C LEU A 70 -0.13 -8.08 31.54
N VAL A 71 0.14 -9.15 30.79
CA VAL A 71 -0.58 -9.51 29.57
C VAL A 71 -1.90 -10.18 29.92
N LYS A 72 -2.99 -9.49 29.62
CA LYS A 72 -4.35 -9.97 29.89
C LYS A 72 -5.38 -9.16 29.09
N PRO A 73 -6.54 -9.76 28.73
CA PRO A 73 -7.61 -9.09 28.04
C PRO A 73 -8.47 -8.27 29.02
N GLU A 74 -7.83 -7.35 29.74
CA GLU A 74 -8.48 -6.43 30.69
C GLU A 74 -8.06 -4.98 30.41
N ARG A 75 -9.04 -4.10 30.19
CA ARG A 75 -8.82 -2.65 30.03
C ARG A 75 -9.71 -1.90 31.01
N GLY A 76 -9.11 -1.32 32.05
CA GLY A 76 -9.85 -0.68 33.14
C GLY A 76 -10.77 -1.68 33.85
N THR A 77 -12.08 -1.44 33.83
CA THR A 77 -13.09 -2.34 34.43
C THR A 77 -13.68 -3.34 33.43
N LEU A 78 -13.20 -3.37 32.19
CA LEU A 78 -13.66 -4.26 31.13
C LEU A 78 -12.76 -5.50 31.03
N GLY A 79 -13.34 -6.64 30.66
CA GLY A 79 -12.60 -7.89 30.44
C GLY A 79 -12.58 -8.83 31.65
N ALA A 80 -11.75 -9.87 31.56
CA ALA A 80 -11.51 -10.87 32.60
C ALA A 80 -10.23 -11.68 32.30
N SER A 81 -9.67 -12.37 33.29
CA SER A 81 -8.47 -13.20 33.10
C SER A 81 -8.67 -14.41 32.18
N ILE A 82 -7.60 -14.80 31.47
CA ILE A 82 -7.57 -16.05 30.68
C ILE A 82 -7.47 -17.24 31.65
N ILE A 83 -8.42 -18.18 31.54
CA ILE A 83 -8.47 -19.41 32.37
C ILE A 83 -8.21 -20.69 31.55
N GLY A 84 -8.06 -20.56 30.24
CA GLY A 84 -7.81 -21.66 29.31
C GLY A 84 -6.36 -21.71 28.83
N PRO A 85 -6.03 -22.64 27.90
CA PRO A 85 -4.76 -22.63 27.18
C PRO A 85 -4.58 -21.32 26.43
N ASP A 86 -3.34 -20.84 26.40
CA ASP A 86 -2.99 -19.53 25.86
C ASP A 86 -1.64 -19.57 25.13
N ASN A 87 -1.43 -18.62 24.22
CA ASN A 87 -0.16 -18.39 23.53
C ASN A 87 0.37 -17.00 23.85
N LEU A 88 0.92 -16.88 25.05
CA LEU A 88 1.48 -15.66 25.61
C LEU A 88 2.47 -14.92 24.70
N ALA A 89 3.25 -15.65 23.88
CA ALA A 89 4.19 -15.02 22.95
C ALA A 89 3.47 -14.22 21.85
N ILE A 90 2.32 -14.70 21.37
CA ILE A 90 1.49 -13.97 20.40
C ILE A 90 0.73 -12.84 21.09
N ASP A 91 0.26 -13.05 22.31
CA ASP A 91 -0.42 -12.01 23.07
C ASP A 91 0.49 -10.81 23.39
N LEU A 92 1.77 -11.05 23.68
CA LEU A 92 2.79 -10.01 23.85
C LEU A 92 2.94 -9.13 22.60
N GLN A 93 2.85 -9.73 21.41
CA GLN A 93 2.96 -9.03 20.13
C GLN A 93 1.69 -8.25 19.73
N ASN A 94 0.56 -8.52 20.40
CA ASN A 94 -0.74 -8.02 19.97
C ASN A 94 -1.54 -7.34 21.12
N PRO A 95 -0.96 -6.32 21.79
CA PRO A 95 -1.61 -5.65 22.92
C PRO A 95 -2.99 -5.06 22.60
N ASP A 96 -3.12 -4.42 21.43
CA ASP A 96 -4.34 -3.75 21.00
C ASP A 96 -5.33 -4.70 20.31
N LEU A 97 -5.00 -5.99 20.12
CA LEU A 97 -5.98 -7.02 19.77
C LEU A 97 -6.49 -7.77 21.00
N LEU A 98 -5.61 -8.10 21.95
CA LEU A 98 -6.01 -8.82 23.16
C LEU A 98 -6.86 -7.94 24.09
N ALA A 99 -6.44 -6.69 24.29
CA ALA A 99 -7.13 -5.70 25.09
C ALA A 99 -7.37 -4.43 24.25
N PRO A 100 -8.32 -4.45 23.29
CA PRO A 100 -8.45 -3.40 22.28
C PRO A 100 -8.82 -2.04 22.86
N PRO A 101 -8.55 -0.94 22.14
CA PRO A 101 -9.08 0.37 22.46
C PRO A 101 -10.59 0.31 22.65
N THR A 102 -11.11 1.05 23.63
CA THR A 102 -12.55 1.14 23.92
C THR A 102 -13.38 1.76 22.80
N THR A 103 -12.70 2.35 21.80
CA THR A 103 -13.29 2.91 20.57
C THR A 103 -13.47 1.88 19.45
N ASP A 104 -12.88 0.68 19.56
CA ASP A 104 -13.12 -0.40 18.60
C ASP A 104 -14.56 -0.91 18.69
N SER A 105 -15.13 -1.28 17.54
CA SER A 105 -16.53 -1.70 17.44
C SER A 105 -16.79 -2.43 16.13
N GLY A 106 -17.79 -3.32 16.12
CA GLY A 106 -18.22 -4.03 14.93
C GLY A 106 -17.25 -5.13 14.48
N THR A 107 -17.35 -5.52 13.21
CA THR A 107 -16.58 -6.62 12.63
C THR A 107 -15.81 -6.14 11.42
N ILE A 108 -14.50 -6.36 11.44
CA ILE A 108 -13.59 -6.19 10.30
C ILE A 108 -12.91 -7.55 10.07
N MET A 109 -12.65 -7.93 8.82
CA MET A 109 -11.84 -9.12 8.54
C MET A 109 -10.41 -8.93 9.05
N ASN A 110 -9.65 -10.00 9.17
CA ASN A 110 -8.27 -9.91 9.64
C ASN A 110 -7.44 -9.06 8.66
N ALA A 111 -6.79 -8.00 9.16
CA ALA A 111 -6.00 -7.04 8.39
C ALA A 111 -4.49 -7.17 8.65
N LYS A 112 -4.06 -8.26 9.29
CA LYS A 112 -2.66 -8.56 9.61
C LYS A 112 -2.30 -9.97 9.18
N TRP A 113 -1.20 -10.14 8.44
CA TRP A 113 -0.62 -11.45 8.18
C TRP A 113 0.90 -11.46 8.40
N PRO A 114 1.40 -12.15 9.43
CA PRO A 114 2.83 -12.37 9.59
C PRO A 114 3.36 -13.32 8.51
N MET A 115 4.34 -12.91 7.70
CA MET A 115 4.99 -13.80 6.72
C MET A 115 5.61 -15.05 7.37
N SER A 116 5.89 -15.00 8.68
CA SER A 116 6.34 -16.15 9.47
C SER A 116 5.31 -17.26 9.64
N LEU A 117 4.03 -17.00 9.37
CA LEU A 117 2.96 -18.02 9.35
C LEU A 117 2.74 -18.62 7.96
N SER A 118 3.36 -18.08 6.92
CA SER A 118 3.28 -18.61 5.56
C SER A 118 4.06 -19.91 5.42
N HIS A 119 3.54 -20.84 4.61
CA HIS A 119 4.31 -22.00 4.17
C HIS A 119 5.57 -21.51 3.42
N ASN A 120 6.72 -22.06 3.76
CA ASN A 120 7.99 -21.69 3.15
C ASN A 120 8.45 -22.79 2.18
N ARG A 121 8.49 -22.46 0.89
CA ARG A 121 8.94 -23.34 -0.18
C ARG A 121 10.47 -23.32 -0.23
N LEU A 122 11.08 -24.36 0.34
CA LEU A 122 12.54 -24.50 0.39
C LEU A 122 13.07 -25.14 -0.88
N GLN A 123 14.14 -24.57 -1.44
CA GLN A 123 14.85 -25.08 -2.61
C GLN A 123 16.36 -25.08 -2.36
N THR A 124 17.11 -25.78 -3.21
CA THR A 124 18.58 -25.65 -3.16
C THR A 124 18.94 -24.30 -3.76
N GLY A 125 19.56 -23.41 -2.97
CA GLY A 125 19.89 -22.04 -3.39
C GLY A 125 18.92 -20.96 -2.89
N GLY A 126 17.86 -21.29 -2.14
CA GLY A 126 16.96 -20.26 -1.62
C GLY A 126 15.62 -20.76 -1.10
N TRP A 127 14.73 -19.83 -0.82
CA TRP A 127 13.36 -20.11 -0.41
C TRP A 127 12.41 -18.97 -0.77
N ALA A 128 11.11 -19.26 -0.78
CA ALA A 128 10.08 -18.27 -0.96
C ALA A 128 8.81 -18.61 -0.16
N ARG A 129 8.13 -17.58 0.33
CA ARG A 129 6.91 -17.68 1.13
C ARG A 129 5.99 -16.52 0.78
N GLN A 130 4.68 -16.74 0.86
CA GLN A 130 3.71 -15.79 0.31
C GLN A 130 2.55 -15.46 1.24
N GLU A 131 1.98 -14.30 1.01
CA GLU A 131 0.68 -13.83 1.49
C GLU A 131 -0.22 -13.62 0.25
N ASN A 132 -1.45 -14.13 0.32
CA ASN A 132 -2.48 -13.98 -0.71
C ASN A 132 -3.87 -14.21 -0.09
N ILE A 133 -4.94 -14.16 -0.90
CA ILE A 133 -6.31 -14.33 -0.39
C ILE A 133 -6.58 -15.67 0.31
N GLY A 134 -5.74 -16.69 0.10
CA GLY A 134 -5.84 -17.98 0.78
C GLY A 134 -5.54 -17.89 2.28
N VAL A 135 -4.67 -16.96 2.68
CA VAL A 135 -4.26 -16.74 4.08
C VAL A 135 -4.77 -15.42 4.66
N MET A 136 -4.98 -14.42 3.82
CA MET A 136 -5.47 -13.10 4.19
C MET A 136 -6.56 -12.65 3.20
N PRO A 137 -7.80 -13.19 3.31
CA PRO A 137 -8.86 -12.99 2.32
C PRO A 137 -9.38 -11.54 2.20
N LEU A 138 -8.93 -10.63 3.07
CA LEU A 138 -9.20 -9.20 2.95
C LEU A 138 -8.37 -8.55 1.83
N ALA A 139 -7.18 -9.08 1.53
CA ALA A 139 -6.23 -8.53 0.57
C ALA A 139 -6.53 -9.01 -0.86
N THR A 140 -7.60 -8.50 -1.47
CA THR A 140 -8.06 -8.99 -2.79
C THR A 140 -7.31 -8.39 -3.97
N GLU A 141 -6.74 -7.19 -3.83
CA GLU A 141 -6.13 -6.48 -4.95
C GLU A 141 -4.64 -6.77 -5.14
N MET A 142 -3.95 -7.26 -4.11
CA MET A 142 -2.51 -7.49 -4.12
C MET A 142 -2.13 -8.70 -3.27
N ALA A 143 -1.03 -9.34 -3.64
CA ALA A 143 -0.41 -10.45 -2.91
C ALA A 143 1.10 -10.21 -2.79
N GLY A 144 1.71 -10.66 -1.69
CA GLY A 144 3.14 -10.50 -1.42
C GLY A 144 3.90 -11.82 -1.43
N VAL A 145 5.13 -11.81 -1.95
CA VAL A 145 6.09 -12.92 -1.81
C VAL A 145 7.38 -12.39 -1.17
N ASN A 146 7.79 -12.96 -0.05
CA ASN A 146 9.12 -12.76 0.49
C ASN A 146 10.02 -13.91 0.01
N MET A 147 11.05 -13.55 -0.75
CA MET A 147 11.93 -14.50 -1.41
C MET A 147 13.39 -14.23 -1.06
N ARG A 148 14.14 -15.31 -0.95
CA ARG A 148 15.57 -15.30 -0.64
C ARG A 148 16.35 -16.20 -1.59
N LEU A 149 17.51 -15.71 -2.02
CA LEU A 149 18.48 -16.41 -2.86
C LEU A 149 19.87 -16.42 -2.19
N GLU A 150 20.53 -17.57 -2.14
CA GLU A 150 21.94 -17.71 -1.77
C GLU A 150 22.86 -17.07 -2.84
N PRO A 151 24.14 -16.72 -2.52
CA PRO A 151 25.03 -16.09 -3.49
C PRO A 151 25.13 -16.87 -4.80
N GLY A 152 24.87 -16.19 -5.92
CA GLY A 152 24.88 -16.77 -7.26
C GLY A 152 23.65 -17.62 -7.62
N ALA A 153 22.78 -17.96 -6.68
CA ALA A 153 21.55 -18.69 -6.96
C ALA A 153 20.60 -17.88 -7.85
N ILE A 154 19.85 -18.60 -8.69
CA ILE A 154 18.98 -18.04 -9.70
C ILE A 154 17.53 -18.37 -9.37
N ARG A 155 16.67 -17.35 -9.35
CA ARG A 155 15.24 -17.49 -9.63
C ARG A 155 15.09 -17.64 -11.15
N GLU A 156 14.59 -18.79 -11.57
CA GLU A 156 14.52 -19.24 -12.96
C GLU A 156 13.93 -18.17 -13.91
N LEU A 157 14.36 -18.17 -15.18
CA LEU A 157 13.69 -17.42 -16.24
C LEU A 157 12.20 -17.74 -16.28
N HIS A 158 11.35 -16.72 -16.11
CA HIS A 158 9.92 -16.90 -16.01
C HIS A 158 9.15 -15.64 -16.42
N TRP A 159 7.83 -15.79 -16.52
CA TRP A 159 6.89 -14.67 -16.62
C TRP A 159 5.57 -15.01 -15.90
N HIS A 160 4.70 -14.02 -15.72
CA HIS A 160 3.38 -14.19 -15.14
C HIS A 160 2.41 -13.13 -15.69
N LYS A 161 1.12 -13.29 -15.38
CA LYS A 161 0.04 -12.41 -15.89
C LYS A 161 -0.04 -11.07 -15.17
N THR A 162 0.37 -11.04 -13.92
CA THR A 162 0.43 -9.87 -13.04
C THR A 162 1.65 -9.02 -13.37
N ALA A 163 1.61 -7.74 -13.05
CA ALA A 163 2.85 -6.99 -12.89
C ALA A 163 3.57 -7.45 -11.61
N GLU A 164 4.89 -7.32 -11.59
CA GLU A 164 5.70 -7.55 -10.39
C GLU A 164 6.38 -6.24 -10.01
N TRP A 165 6.17 -5.81 -8.77
CA TRP A 165 6.94 -4.75 -8.14
C TRP A 165 7.78 -5.35 -7.03
N ALA A 166 8.97 -4.83 -6.76
CA ALA A 166 9.80 -5.34 -5.68
C ALA A 166 10.56 -4.27 -4.90
N TYR A 167 10.92 -4.64 -3.68
CA TYR A 167 11.81 -3.91 -2.78
C TYR A 167 12.90 -4.85 -2.26
N VAL A 168 14.16 -4.48 -2.45
CA VAL A 168 15.29 -5.30 -1.97
C VAL A 168 15.52 -5.05 -0.48
N LEU A 169 15.40 -6.09 0.34
CA LEU A 169 15.53 -6.01 1.79
C LEU A 169 16.99 -6.10 2.23
N LYS A 170 17.77 -7.01 1.62
CA LYS A 170 19.18 -7.25 1.96
C LYS A 170 19.95 -7.85 0.78
N GLY A 171 21.24 -7.53 0.69
CA GLY A 171 22.12 -7.90 -0.42
C GLY A 171 21.68 -7.29 -1.75
N SER A 172 22.31 -7.70 -2.84
CA SER A 172 21.96 -7.24 -4.19
C SER A 172 21.58 -8.38 -5.12
N THR A 173 20.65 -8.09 -6.02
CA THR A 173 20.12 -9.02 -7.03
C THR A 173 20.31 -8.44 -8.43
N GLN A 174 20.99 -9.17 -9.31
CA GLN A 174 21.01 -8.85 -10.73
C GLN A 174 19.71 -9.33 -11.37
N VAL A 175 19.01 -8.41 -12.01
CA VAL A 175 17.75 -8.68 -12.72
C VAL A 175 17.95 -8.57 -14.22
N SER A 176 17.37 -9.50 -14.96
CA SER A 176 17.35 -9.46 -16.43
C SER A 176 15.93 -9.47 -16.95
N ALA A 177 15.66 -8.79 -18.06
CA ALA A 177 14.36 -8.81 -18.72
C ALA A 177 14.47 -8.56 -20.24
N VAL A 178 13.44 -8.99 -20.99
CA VAL A 178 13.32 -8.71 -22.43
C VAL A 178 11.92 -8.20 -22.74
N ASP A 179 11.81 -7.05 -23.38
CA ASP A 179 10.52 -6.46 -23.72
C ASP A 179 9.89 -7.01 -25.01
N THR A 180 8.68 -6.56 -25.30
CA THR A 180 7.92 -6.98 -26.50
C THR A 180 8.51 -6.51 -27.82
N GLN A 181 9.55 -5.66 -27.79
CA GLN A 181 10.31 -5.22 -28.96
C GLN A 181 11.65 -5.99 -29.08
N GLY A 182 11.95 -6.93 -28.19
CA GLY A 182 13.21 -7.67 -28.18
C GLY A 182 14.38 -6.88 -27.61
N ARG A 183 14.12 -5.79 -26.88
CA ARG A 183 15.14 -5.02 -26.18
C ARG A 183 15.39 -5.64 -24.82
N ASN A 184 16.65 -5.74 -24.42
CA ASN A 184 17.00 -6.30 -23.12
C ASN A 184 17.26 -5.22 -22.08
N TYR A 185 17.16 -5.65 -20.82
CA TYR A 185 17.54 -4.91 -19.64
C TYR A 185 18.33 -5.84 -18.72
N LEU A 186 19.42 -5.32 -18.13
CA LEU A 186 20.24 -5.99 -17.13
C LEU A 186 20.69 -4.94 -16.13
N ALA A 187 20.43 -5.16 -14.84
CA ALA A 187 20.85 -4.24 -13.79
C ALA A 187 21.00 -4.98 -12.45
N THR A 188 21.98 -4.58 -11.66
CA THR A 188 22.09 -4.97 -10.25
C THR A 188 21.29 -4.00 -9.37
N VAL A 189 20.40 -4.54 -8.54
CA VAL A 189 19.49 -3.79 -7.65
C VAL A 189 19.86 -4.12 -6.20
N GLY A 190 20.15 -3.10 -5.39
CA GLY A 190 20.65 -3.25 -4.01
C GLY A 190 19.63 -2.89 -2.93
N PRO A 191 20.01 -2.98 -1.64
CA PRO A 191 19.08 -2.77 -0.53
C PRO A 191 18.39 -1.40 -0.56
N GLY A 192 17.07 -1.40 -0.42
CA GLY A 192 16.24 -0.20 -0.50
C GLY A 192 15.94 0.29 -1.91
N ASP A 193 16.40 -0.41 -2.95
CA ASP A 193 16.04 -0.13 -4.33
C ASP A 193 14.89 -1.01 -4.82
N LEU A 194 14.32 -0.61 -5.96
CA LEU A 194 13.12 -1.21 -6.52
C LEU A 194 13.40 -1.83 -7.88
N TRP A 195 12.57 -2.81 -8.24
CA TRP A 195 12.31 -3.13 -9.64
C TRP A 195 10.82 -3.20 -9.95
N TYR A 196 10.49 -3.11 -11.23
CA TYR A 196 9.14 -3.31 -11.74
C TYR A 196 9.19 -4.00 -13.10
N PHE A 197 8.50 -5.14 -13.21
CA PHE A 197 8.27 -5.84 -14.46
C PHE A 197 6.79 -5.70 -14.86
N PRO A 198 6.50 -5.10 -16.03
CA PRO A 198 5.13 -5.09 -16.55
C PRO A 198 4.61 -6.52 -16.78
N ALA A 199 3.28 -6.67 -16.69
CA ALA A 199 2.60 -7.93 -16.94
C ALA A 199 3.09 -8.64 -18.22
N GLY A 200 3.47 -9.91 -18.08
CA GLY A 200 3.94 -10.77 -19.18
C GLY A 200 5.36 -10.51 -19.68
N ILE A 201 6.11 -9.57 -19.10
CA ILE A 201 7.53 -9.37 -19.44
C ILE A 201 8.37 -10.46 -18.78
N PRO A 202 9.07 -11.31 -19.56
CA PRO A 202 9.92 -12.36 -18.99
C PRO A 202 11.16 -11.76 -18.33
N HIS A 203 11.54 -12.36 -17.20
CA HIS A 203 12.67 -11.91 -16.40
C HIS A 203 13.33 -13.07 -15.63
N SER A 204 14.48 -12.78 -15.02
CA SER A 204 15.18 -13.66 -14.09
C SER A 204 15.83 -12.84 -12.98
N LEU A 205 16.04 -13.48 -11.82
CA LEU A 205 16.71 -12.86 -10.68
C LEU A 205 17.92 -13.71 -10.31
N GLN A 206 19.07 -13.09 -10.08
CA GLN A 206 20.27 -13.79 -9.63
C GLN A 206 20.94 -13.03 -8.50
N ALA A 207 21.15 -13.67 -7.36
CA ALA A 207 21.84 -13.04 -6.24
C ALA A 207 23.31 -12.78 -6.57
N THR A 208 23.82 -11.63 -6.15
CA THR A 208 25.25 -11.33 -6.16
C THR A 208 25.93 -11.82 -4.86
N ASP A 209 27.21 -11.50 -4.66
CA ASP A 209 27.96 -11.79 -3.43
C ASP A 209 28.42 -10.54 -2.67
N ASP A 210 27.79 -9.39 -2.93
CA ASP A 210 28.04 -8.16 -2.16
C ASP A 210 27.74 -8.34 -0.66
N ASP A 211 26.71 -9.14 -0.36
CA ASP A 211 26.44 -9.71 0.95
C ASP A 211 26.78 -11.22 0.93
N PRO A 212 27.54 -11.72 1.93
CA PRO A 212 27.92 -13.14 1.99
C PRO A 212 26.72 -14.08 2.17
N ASP A 213 25.59 -13.57 2.64
CA ASP A 213 24.35 -14.34 2.75
C ASP A 213 23.60 -14.40 1.39
N GLY A 214 23.93 -13.57 0.40
CA GLY A 214 23.17 -13.44 -0.86
C GLY A 214 22.10 -12.36 -0.75
N SER A 215 20.94 -12.54 -1.39
CA SER A 215 19.89 -11.51 -1.43
C SER A 215 18.55 -11.96 -0.86
N GLU A 216 17.82 -11.04 -0.26
CA GLU A 216 16.43 -11.19 0.18
C GLU A 216 15.62 -9.97 -0.24
N PHE A 217 14.41 -10.19 -0.74
CA PHE A 217 13.56 -9.15 -1.30
C PHE A 217 12.08 -9.48 -1.11
N LEU A 218 11.27 -8.43 -1.19
CA LEU A 218 9.82 -8.50 -1.19
C LEU A 218 9.34 -8.26 -2.63
N LEU A 219 8.49 -9.15 -3.13
CA LEU A 219 7.75 -9.01 -4.38
C LEU A 219 6.29 -8.72 -4.06
N VAL A 220 5.65 -7.86 -4.83
CA VAL A 220 4.22 -7.57 -4.76
C VAL A 220 3.62 -7.67 -6.15
N PHE A 221 2.50 -8.39 -6.23
CA PHE A 221 1.77 -8.64 -7.46
C PHE A 221 0.40 -7.96 -7.41
N ASP A 222 -0.06 -7.42 -8.53
CA ASP A 222 -1.31 -6.65 -8.65
C ASP A 222 -2.58 -7.52 -8.76
N ASP A 223 -2.58 -8.68 -8.11
CA ASP A 223 -3.71 -9.60 -7.97
C ASP A 223 -3.59 -10.39 -6.64
N GLY A 224 -4.60 -10.28 -5.78
CA GLY A 224 -4.62 -10.98 -4.49
C GLY A 224 -4.73 -12.50 -4.60
N ASP A 225 -5.13 -13.05 -5.75
CA ASP A 225 -5.15 -14.51 -6.00
C ASP A 225 -3.82 -15.04 -6.55
N PHE A 226 -2.78 -14.20 -6.66
CA PHE A 226 -1.48 -14.64 -7.11
C PHE A 226 -0.91 -15.75 -6.21
N SER A 227 -0.23 -16.70 -6.85
CA SER A 227 0.57 -17.72 -6.19
C SER A 227 1.90 -17.88 -6.94
N GLU A 228 3.02 -17.91 -6.21
CA GLU A 228 4.36 -18.12 -6.78
C GLU A 228 4.48 -19.46 -7.53
N ASP A 229 3.64 -20.44 -7.17
CA ASP A 229 3.55 -21.75 -7.80
C ASP A 229 2.88 -21.72 -9.19
N SER A 230 2.30 -20.58 -9.60
CA SER A 230 1.54 -20.44 -10.85
C SER A 230 2.25 -19.56 -11.90
N THR A 231 3.56 -19.36 -11.75
CA THR A 231 4.38 -18.67 -12.75
C THR A 231 4.64 -19.57 -13.97
N PHE A 232 4.91 -18.97 -15.13
CA PHE A 232 5.30 -19.71 -16.33
C PHE A 232 6.83 -19.83 -16.37
N LEU A 233 7.34 -21.03 -16.09
CA LEU A 233 8.77 -21.31 -15.98
C LEU A 233 9.33 -21.79 -17.32
N LEU A 234 10.53 -21.33 -17.69
CA LEU A 234 11.15 -21.68 -18.98
C LEU A 234 11.35 -23.20 -19.14
N THR A 235 11.89 -23.85 -18.12
CA THR A 235 12.21 -25.29 -18.18
C THR A 235 10.94 -26.13 -18.10
N ASP A 236 9.93 -25.71 -17.33
CA ASP A 236 8.61 -26.35 -17.34
C ASP A 236 7.94 -26.26 -18.72
N TRP A 237 7.96 -25.08 -19.35
CA TRP A 237 7.41 -24.92 -20.69
C TRP A 237 8.12 -25.82 -21.69
N LEU A 238 9.45 -25.82 -21.72
CA LEU A 238 10.22 -26.64 -22.65
C LEU A 238 10.05 -28.14 -22.41
N ALA A 239 9.87 -28.59 -21.16
CA ALA A 239 9.56 -29.98 -20.82
C ALA A 239 8.20 -30.44 -21.41
N HIS A 240 7.30 -29.49 -21.69
CA HIS A 240 5.96 -29.72 -22.21
C HIS A 240 5.78 -29.34 -23.69
N VAL A 241 6.88 -29.17 -24.44
CA VAL A 241 6.86 -28.97 -25.90
C VAL A 241 7.42 -30.20 -26.62
N PRO A 242 6.74 -30.75 -27.65
CA PRO A 242 7.31 -31.85 -28.43
C PRO A 242 8.67 -31.49 -29.03
N MET A 243 9.66 -32.38 -28.90
CA MET A 243 11.03 -32.11 -29.35
C MET A 243 11.12 -31.67 -30.82
N GLU A 244 10.30 -32.25 -31.71
CA GLU A 244 10.25 -31.82 -33.13
C GLU A 244 9.79 -30.36 -33.34
N VAL A 245 9.08 -29.78 -32.37
CA VAL A 245 8.70 -28.36 -32.37
C VAL A 245 9.87 -27.52 -31.87
N ILE A 246 10.60 -27.97 -30.85
CA ILE A 246 11.83 -27.32 -30.36
C ILE A 246 12.88 -27.28 -31.49
N GLU A 247 13.16 -28.41 -32.13
CA GLU A 247 14.08 -28.52 -33.26
C GLU A 247 13.72 -27.54 -34.39
N ARG A 248 12.43 -27.49 -34.78
CA ARG A 248 11.95 -26.56 -35.79
C ARG A 248 12.01 -25.10 -35.35
N ASN A 249 11.76 -24.79 -34.08
CA ASN A 249 11.79 -23.43 -33.58
C ASN A 249 13.24 -22.88 -33.56
N PHE A 250 14.18 -23.68 -33.07
CA PHE A 250 15.58 -23.26 -32.89
C PHE A 250 16.48 -23.59 -34.09
N GLN A 251 15.97 -24.32 -35.08
CA GLN A 251 16.72 -24.74 -36.29
C GLN A 251 17.99 -25.54 -35.94
N VAL A 252 17.89 -26.43 -34.94
CA VAL A 252 18.97 -27.31 -34.48
C VAL A 252 18.46 -28.74 -34.29
N ASP A 253 19.38 -29.70 -34.18
CA ASP A 253 19.08 -31.11 -33.87
C ASP A 253 18.75 -31.29 -32.38
N SER A 254 17.91 -32.28 -32.06
CA SER A 254 17.49 -32.63 -30.69
C SER A 254 18.63 -32.86 -29.71
N SER A 255 19.82 -33.25 -30.19
CA SER A 255 21.02 -33.37 -29.34
C SER A 255 21.40 -32.07 -28.63
N ALA A 256 21.10 -30.90 -29.22
CA ALA A 256 21.35 -29.59 -28.58
C ALA A 256 20.49 -29.37 -27.33
N PHE A 257 19.36 -30.07 -27.24
CA PHE A 257 18.37 -29.96 -26.17
C PHE A 257 18.22 -31.28 -25.39
N ALA A 258 19.16 -32.21 -25.53
CA ALA A 258 19.12 -33.53 -24.88
C ALA A 258 19.16 -33.48 -23.34
N HIS A 259 19.51 -32.33 -22.77
CA HIS A 259 19.63 -32.10 -21.33
C HIS A 259 18.66 -31.05 -20.78
N ILE A 260 17.57 -30.74 -21.50
CA ILE A 260 16.49 -29.93 -20.91
C ILE A 260 15.98 -30.66 -19.65
N PRO A 261 15.79 -29.96 -18.51
CA PRO A 261 15.16 -30.54 -17.33
C PRO A 261 13.77 -31.10 -17.62
N LYS A 262 13.40 -32.20 -16.97
CA LYS A 262 12.08 -32.84 -17.13
C LYS A 262 10.95 -32.12 -16.39
N GLU A 263 11.31 -31.21 -15.48
CA GLU A 263 10.45 -30.47 -14.57
C GLU A 263 11.12 -29.13 -14.26
N GLU A 264 10.36 -28.19 -13.73
CA GLU A 264 10.87 -26.87 -13.36
C GLU A 264 12.09 -26.90 -12.43
N LEU A 265 12.94 -25.87 -12.54
CA LEU A 265 14.02 -25.65 -11.59
C LEU A 265 13.59 -24.68 -10.47
N TYR A 266 12.74 -23.70 -10.81
CA TYR A 266 12.21 -22.66 -9.93
C TYR A 266 13.29 -21.77 -9.26
N ILE A 267 14.01 -22.30 -8.27
CA ILE A 267 15.21 -21.70 -7.66
C ILE A 267 16.31 -22.76 -7.68
N PHE A 268 17.49 -22.40 -8.19
CA PHE A 268 18.62 -23.33 -8.27
C PHE A 268 19.96 -22.62 -8.10
N PRO A 269 21.02 -23.32 -7.64
CA PRO A 269 22.35 -22.72 -7.49
C PRO A 269 23.01 -22.46 -8.84
N SER A 270 23.79 -21.40 -8.93
CA SER A 270 24.65 -21.12 -10.08
C SER A 270 25.94 -20.41 -9.64
N THR A 271 26.86 -20.21 -10.58
CA THR A 271 28.01 -19.32 -10.36
C THR A 271 27.55 -17.87 -10.29
N LEU A 272 28.34 -17.02 -9.62
CA LEU A 272 28.06 -15.59 -9.50
C LEU A 272 27.78 -14.92 -10.86
N PRO A 273 26.87 -13.93 -10.90
CA PRO A 273 26.64 -13.15 -12.11
C PRO A 273 27.89 -12.36 -12.52
N GLY A 274 27.99 -12.07 -13.82
CA GLY A 274 28.97 -11.11 -14.32
C GLY A 274 28.55 -9.66 -14.04
N SER A 275 29.35 -8.69 -14.47
CA SER A 275 28.95 -7.27 -14.40
C SER A 275 27.72 -6.98 -15.28
N ASP A 276 27.01 -5.89 -15.00
CA ASP A 276 25.83 -5.48 -15.79
C ASP A 276 26.15 -5.23 -17.29
N ASP A 277 27.41 -4.95 -17.64
CA ASP A 277 27.87 -4.80 -19.03
C ASP A 277 28.15 -6.14 -19.75
N SER A 278 28.03 -7.28 -19.07
CA SER A 278 28.40 -8.60 -19.61
C SER A 278 27.28 -9.28 -20.41
N GLY A 279 26.07 -8.70 -20.43
CA GLY A 279 24.91 -9.24 -21.12
C GLY A 279 25.01 -9.22 -22.65
N PRO A 280 24.15 -9.97 -23.36
CA PRO A 280 24.09 -9.94 -24.82
C PRO A 280 23.69 -8.53 -25.32
N VAL A 281 24.23 -8.11 -26.46
CA VAL A 281 23.83 -6.84 -27.09
C VAL A 281 22.60 -7.08 -27.96
N SER A 282 21.46 -6.47 -27.59
CA SER A 282 20.26 -6.51 -28.43
C SER A 282 20.43 -5.61 -29.66
N PRO A 283 20.20 -6.11 -30.90
CA PRO A 283 20.18 -5.27 -32.09
C PRO A 283 19.00 -4.28 -32.11
N GLN A 284 18.02 -4.44 -31.22
CA GLN A 284 16.90 -3.51 -31.03
C GLN A 284 17.22 -2.40 -30.00
N GLY A 285 18.40 -2.44 -29.38
CA GLY A 285 18.82 -1.52 -28.31
C GLY A 285 18.32 -1.94 -26.93
N THR A 286 18.44 -1.03 -25.96
CA THR A 286 17.96 -1.23 -24.58
C THR A 286 16.57 -0.65 -24.39
N VAL A 287 15.88 -1.09 -23.35
CA VAL A 287 14.57 -0.52 -22.96
C VAL A 287 14.70 1.01 -22.73
N PRO A 288 13.70 1.81 -23.13
CA PRO A 288 13.78 3.27 -23.07
C PRO A 288 13.61 3.82 -21.66
N ASN A 289 12.85 3.11 -20.82
CA ASN A 289 12.69 3.39 -19.41
C ASN A 289 13.26 2.19 -18.62
N PRO A 290 14.10 2.41 -17.61
CA PRO A 290 14.69 1.32 -16.83
C PRO A 290 13.63 0.55 -16.04
N PHE A 291 13.86 -0.74 -15.80
CA PHE A 291 13.02 -1.58 -14.92
C PHE A 291 13.50 -1.61 -13.47
N SER A 292 14.53 -0.85 -13.10
CA SER A 292 14.91 -0.63 -11.71
C SER A 292 14.94 0.86 -11.35
N PHE A 293 14.79 1.16 -10.06
CA PHE A 293 14.76 2.50 -9.52
C PHE A 293 15.53 2.57 -8.20
N ALA A 294 16.47 3.51 -8.12
CA ALA A 294 17.35 3.69 -6.96
C ALA A 294 16.66 4.47 -5.81
N LEU A 295 15.63 3.87 -5.20
CA LEU A 295 14.87 4.47 -4.08
C LEU A 295 15.76 4.75 -2.86
N SER A 296 16.80 3.93 -2.63
CA SER A 296 17.79 4.14 -1.57
C SER A 296 18.46 5.53 -1.65
N SER A 297 18.60 6.04 -2.87
CA SER A 297 19.24 7.32 -3.19
C SER A 297 18.23 8.45 -3.44
N ALA A 298 16.93 8.18 -3.39
CA ALA A 298 15.90 9.19 -3.56
C ALA A 298 15.77 10.08 -2.32
N ASN A 299 15.58 11.39 -2.54
CA ASN A 299 15.38 12.33 -1.44
C ASN A 299 14.03 12.05 -0.75
N ALA A 300 14.06 11.95 0.58
CA ALA A 300 12.86 11.89 1.39
C ALA A 300 12.28 13.29 1.66
N THR A 301 10.96 13.38 1.74
CA THR A 301 10.26 14.54 2.30
C THR A 301 10.30 14.41 3.82
N VAL A 302 11.06 15.28 4.47
CA VAL A 302 11.18 15.31 5.93
C VAL A 302 9.98 16.05 6.54
N THR A 303 9.42 15.48 7.60
CA THR A 303 8.27 16.04 8.34
C THR A 303 8.64 16.23 9.81
N SER A 304 7.67 16.59 10.67
CA SER A 304 7.95 16.79 12.10
C SER A 304 8.17 15.50 12.89
N GLY A 305 7.65 14.37 12.39
CA GLY A 305 7.72 13.07 13.06
C GLY A 305 8.50 12.00 12.32
N GLY A 306 9.14 12.32 11.19
CA GLY A 306 9.88 11.36 10.40
C GLY A 306 10.06 11.81 8.95
N SER A 307 9.87 10.89 8.00
CA SER A 307 10.01 11.20 6.57
C SER A 307 9.22 10.24 5.68
N VAL A 308 8.99 10.66 4.43
CA VAL A 308 8.35 9.82 3.40
C VAL A 308 9.08 9.92 2.07
N LYS A 309 9.24 8.80 1.36
CA LYS A 309 9.62 8.76 -0.06
C LYS A 309 8.45 8.18 -0.86
N ILE A 310 8.02 8.88 -1.90
CA ILE A 310 6.90 8.45 -2.75
C ILE A 310 7.45 8.12 -4.14
N VAL A 311 7.09 6.96 -4.66
CA VAL A 311 7.41 6.53 -6.03
C VAL A 311 6.14 6.07 -6.72
N ASP A 312 5.87 6.64 -7.88
CA ASP A 312 4.75 6.30 -8.75
C ASP A 312 5.15 6.45 -10.23
N SER A 313 4.21 6.31 -11.15
CA SER A 313 4.48 6.41 -12.59
C SER A 313 5.03 7.77 -13.05
N THR A 314 5.03 8.81 -12.21
CA THR A 314 5.63 10.12 -12.55
C THR A 314 7.14 10.17 -12.34
N THR A 315 7.68 9.32 -11.46
CA THR A 315 9.10 9.21 -11.17
C THR A 315 9.68 7.90 -11.71
N PHE A 316 9.02 6.77 -11.43
CA PHE A 316 9.38 5.47 -11.95
C PHE A 316 8.42 5.05 -13.07
N THR A 317 8.64 5.62 -14.26
CA THR A 317 7.67 5.64 -15.38
C THR A 317 7.21 4.28 -15.92
N VAL A 318 7.90 3.19 -15.62
CA VAL A 318 7.45 1.83 -15.97
C VAL A 318 6.42 1.28 -14.98
N SER A 319 6.46 1.74 -13.72
CA SER A 319 5.57 1.32 -12.63
C SER A 319 4.20 1.94 -12.80
N THR A 320 3.38 1.32 -13.65
CA THR A 320 2.10 1.85 -14.12
C THR A 320 0.90 1.23 -13.42
N THR A 321 1.09 0.15 -12.67
CA THR A 321 0.02 -0.47 -11.86
C THR A 321 0.35 -0.53 -10.38
N ILE A 322 1.57 -0.16 -9.97
CA ILE A 322 1.96 -0.11 -8.56
C ILE A 322 2.56 1.26 -8.25
N ALA A 323 2.05 1.89 -7.20
CA ALA A 323 2.61 3.08 -6.55
C ALA A 323 2.94 2.74 -5.10
N MET A 324 3.87 3.48 -4.50
CA MET A 324 4.34 3.19 -3.14
C MET A 324 4.77 4.44 -2.35
N ALA A 325 4.71 4.35 -1.02
CA ALA A 325 5.38 5.24 -0.09
C ALA A 325 6.23 4.46 0.93
N GLU A 326 7.50 4.85 1.12
CA GLU A 326 8.36 4.36 2.20
C GLU A 326 8.23 5.38 3.31
N VAL A 327 7.67 4.96 4.45
CA VAL A 327 7.33 5.84 5.56
C VAL A 327 8.23 5.52 6.73
N THR A 328 8.87 6.55 7.27
CA THR A 328 9.64 6.50 8.52
C THR A 328 8.91 7.29 9.58
N VAL A 329 8.66 6.69 10.74
CA VAL A 329 7.93 7.27 11.87
C VAL A 329 8.79 7.13 13.13
N GLU A 330 9.23 8.25 13.69
CA GLU A 330 10.07 8.26 14.90
C GLU A 330 9.28 7.82 16.15
N PRO A 331 9.94 7.43 17.25
CA PRO A 331 9.27 7.06 18.49
C PRO A 331 8.28 8.14 18.97
N GLY A 332 7.04 7.72 19.27
CA GLY A 332 5.95 8.61 19.68
C GLY A 332 5.35 9.47 18.56
N ALA A 333 5.78 9.30 17.30
CA ALA A 333 5.17 9.94 16.14
C ALA A 333 4.09 9.04 15.50
N ILE A 334 3.29 9.63 14.63
CA ILE A 334 2.25 8.93 13.85
C ILE A 334 2.33 9.29 12.37
N ARG A 335 2.07 8.32 11.48
CA ARG A 335 1.45 8.57 10.18
C ARG A 335 0.03 9.08 10.45
N GLU A 336 -0.26 10.31 10.05
CA GLU A 336 -1.47 11.01 10.48
C GLU A 336 -2.78 10.30 10.11
N LEU A 337 -3.89 10.72 10.70
CA LEU A 337 -5.23 10.28 10.29
C LEU A 337 -5.51 10.67 8.84
N HIS A 338 -5.68 9.68 7.98
CA HIS A 338 -5.91 9.86 6.56
C HIS A 338 -6.69 8.69 5.94
N TRP A 339 -6.96 8.77 4.65
CA TRP A 339 -7.43 7.64 3.85
C TRP A 339 -6.95 7.78 2.39
N HIS A 340 -6.97 6.67 1.67
CA HIS A 340 -6.73 6.63 0.24
C HIS A 340 -8.07 6.59 -0.51
N PRO A 341 -8.33 7.49 -1.46
CA PRO A 341 -9.68 7.69 -2.01
C PRO A 341 -10.14 6.60 -2.98
N THR A 342 -9.21 5.93 -3.67
CA THR A 342 -9.54 5.09 -4.83
C THR A 342 -8.83 3.73 -4.85
N GLN A 343 -7.96 3.46 -3.89
CA GLN A 343 -7.09 2.29 -3.85
C GLN A 343 -7.00 1.73 -2.45
N ASP A 344 -6.95 0.41 -2.38
CA ASP A 344 -6.58 -0.34 -1.19
C ASP A 344 -5.10 -0.15 -0.92
N GLU A 345 -4.74 -0.06 0.35
CA GLU A 345 -3.35 -0.07 0.79
C GLU A 345 -2.97 -1.47 1.22
N TRP A 346 -1.90 -2.01 0.64
CA TRP A 346 -1.19 -3.18 1.14
C TRP A 346 0.11 -2.69 1.76
N SER A 347 0.44 -3.12 2.96
CA SER A 347 1.57 -2.58 3.72
C SER A 347 2.54 -3.68 4.14
N PHE A 348 3.85 -3.39 4.18
CA PHE A 348 4.85 -4.29 4.76
C PHE A 348 5.71 -3.57 5.78
N PHE A 349 5.78 -4.12 6.99
CA PHE A 349 6.52 -3.54 8.10
C PHE A 349 7.98 -4.02 8.07
N LEU A 350 8.91 -3.08 7.91
CA LEU A 350 10.34 -3.34 7.78
C LEU A 350 11.05 -3.32 9.14
N GLU A 351 10.72 -2.33 9.98
CA GLU A 351 11.39 -2.05 11.24
C GLU A 351 10.38 -1.48 12.26
N GLY A 352 10.61 -1.71 13.55
CA GLY A 352 9.84 -1.11 14.65
C GLY A 352 8.48 -1.76 14.92
N GLU A 353 7.74 -1.19 15.86
CA GLU A 353 6.45 -1.70 16.34
C GLU A 353 5.37 -0.65 16.09
N ALA A 354 4.24 -1.09 15.54
CA ALA A 354 3.14 -0.21 15.21
C ALA A 354 1.80 -0.70 15.75
N ARG A 355 0.87 0.23 15.92
CA ARG A 355 -0.56 -0.08 15.87
C ARG A 355 -1.26 0.73 14.80
N VAL A 356 -2.30 0.15 14.21
CA VAL A 356 -3.13 0.76 13.17
C VAL A 356 -4.59 0.52 13.52
N THR A 357 -5.38 1.58 13.62
CA THR A 357 -6.84 1.47 13.69
C THR A 357 -7.43 1.72 12.31
N ILE A 358 -8.25 0.78 11.84
CA ILE A 358 -8.98 0.90 10.57
C ILE A 358 -10.44 1.23 10.88
N PHE A 359 -10.92 2.36 10.37
CA PHE A 359 -12.31 2.79 10.44
C PHE A 359 -13.07 2.40 9.17
N ALA A 360 -14.01 1.46 9.32
CA ALA A 360 -14.75 0.82 8.23
C ALA A 360 -16.19 1.37 8.05
N SER A 361 -16.42 2.65 8.37
CA SER A 361 -17.74 3.30 8.37
C SER A 361 -18.74 2.71 9.37
N GLN A 362 -19.93 3.33 9.51
CA GLN A 362 -21.04 2.84 10.34
C GLN A 362 -20.67 2.56 11.81
N GLY A 363 -19.71 3.32 12.36
CA GLY A 363 -19.21 3.11 13.72
C GLY A 363 -18.43 1.80 13.91
N THR A 364 -17.91 1.22 12.83
CA THR A 364 -17.05 0.03 12.85
C THR A 364 -15.59 0.46 12.80
N ALA A 365 -14.80 -0.01 13.76
CA ALA A 365 -13.36 0.19 13.82
C ALA A 365 -12.67 -1.01 14.47
N ARG A 366 -11.46 -1.33 14.01
CA ARG A 366 -10.62 -2.35 14.64
C ARG A 366 -9.16 -1.94 14.62
N THR A 367 -8.46 -2.20 15.72
CA THR A 367 -7.05 -1.93 15.89
C THR A 367 -6.23 -3.22 15.76
N PHE A 368 -5.10 -3.13 15.07
CA PHE A 368 -4.16 -4.24 14.84
C PHE A 368 -2.74 -3.78 15.18
N ASN A 369 -1.93 -4.68 15.73
CA ASN A 369 -0.50 -4.44 15.97
C ASN A 369 0.33 -5.00 14.82
N TYR A 370 1.47 -4.38 14.52
CA TYR A 370 2.38 -4.80 13.46
C TYR A 370 3.84 -4.67 13.91
N GLN A 371 4.69 -5.56 13.39
CA GLN A 371 6.13 -5.61 13.64
C GLN A 371 6.85 -6.11 12.38
N PRO A 372 8.20 -6.18 12.37
CA PRO A 372 8.95 -6.54 11.17
C PRO A 372 8.53 -7.88 10.57
N GLY A 373 8.24 -7.90 9.26
CA GLY A 373 7.79 -9.09 8.53
C GLY A 373 6.27 -9.28 8.48
N ASP A 374 5.49 -8.37 9.06
CA ASP A 374 4.04 -8.37 8.92
C ASP A 374 3.56 -7.67 7.66
N VAL A 375 2.49 -8.23 7.09
CA VAL A 375 1.67 -7.61 6.06
C VAL A 375 0.45 -6.95 6.70
N GLY A 376 0.15 -5.72 6.27
CA GLY A 376 -1.06 -4.99 6.59
C GLY A 376 -1.94 -4.79 5.36
N TYR A 377 -3.25 -4.58 5.56
CA TYR A 377 -4.15 -4.22 4.48
C TYR A 377 -5.27 -3.29 4.94
N VAL A 378 -5.44 -2.17 4.25
CA VAL A 378 -6.50 -1.20 4.50
C VAL A 378 -7.35 -1.06 3.23
N PRO A 379 -8.62 -1.50 3.26
CA PRO A 379 -9.49 -1.36 2.09
C PRO A 379 -9.70 0.09 1.68
N THR A 380 -9.95 0.30 0.37
CA THR A 380 -10.17 1.62 -0.21
C THR A 380 -11.11 2.49 0.65
N ALA A 381 -10.72 3.74 0.86
CA ALA A 381 -11.46 4.77 1.58
C ALA A 381 -11.73 4.52 3.08
N MET A 382 -11.18 3.48 3.68
CA MET A 382 -11.22 3.31 5.13
C MET A 382 -10.23 4.27 5.81
N GLY A 383 -10.72 5.03 6.79
CA GLY A 383 -9.90 5.96 7.54
C GLY A 383 -8.95 5.22 8.47
N HIS A 384 -7.70 5.64 8.57
CA HIS A 384 -6.72 4.97 9.41
C HIS A 384 -5.57 5.90 9.80
N TYR A 385 -4.73 5.42 10.71
CA TYR A 385 -3.45 6.01 11.11
C TYR A 385 -2.48 4.89 11.42
N VAL A 386 -1.17 5.17 11.36
CA VAL A 386 -0.12 4.24 11.80
C VAL A 386 0.67 4.90 12.90
N GLU A 387 0.60 4.35 14.12
CA GLU A 387 1.29 4.90 15.28
C GLU A 387 2.49 4.03 15.64
N ASN A 388 3.64 4.67 15.86
CA ASN A 388 4.79 3.99 16.41
C ASN A 388 4.63 3.84 17.93
N ILE A 389 4.40 2.60 18.37
CA ILE A 389 4.21 2.23 19.78
C ILE A 389 5.51 1.77 20.44
N GLY A 390 6.58 1.65 19.66
CA GLY A 390 7.88 1.20 20.12
C GLY A 390 8.81 2.34 20.54
N ASN A 391 10.00 1.95 21.02
CA ASN A 391 11.06 2.88 21.42
C ASN A 391 12.12 3.10 20.32
N SER A 392 11.95 2.47 19.16
CA SER A 392 12.81 2.58 17.98
C SER A 392 12.02 3.15 16.81
N THR A 393 12.73 3.56 15.76
CA THR A 393 12.11 4.04 14.53
C THR A 393 11.26 2.93 13.89
N LEU A 394 10.03 3.28 13.52
CA LEU A 394 9.14 2.47 12.70
C LEU A 394 9.40 2.79 11.23
N LYS A 395 9.59 1.76 10.40
CA LYS A 395 9.67 1.90 8.95
C LYS A 395 8.79 0.87 8.27
N PHE A 396 7.98 1.31 7.32
CA PHE A 396 7.08 0.44 6.56
C PHE A 396 6.85 0.97 5.15
N LEU A 397 6.33 0.10 4.29
CA LEU A 397 5.92 0.40 2.93
C LEU A 397 4.40 0.51 2.89
N GLU A 398 3.87 1.55 2.26
CA GLU A 398 2.49 1.66 1.79
C GLU A 398 2.51 1.34 0.28
N ILE A 399 1.76 0.35 -0.19
CA ILE A 399 1.77 -0.10 -1.59
C ILE A 399 0.35 -0.13 -2.13
N PHE A 400 0.18 0.36 -3.36
CA PHE A 400 -1.12 0.59 -3.97
C PHE A 400 -1.15 0.02 -5.37
N LYS A 401 -2.24 -0.65 -5.73
CA LYS A 401 -2.56 -0.99 -7.12
C LYS A 401 -3.10 0.23 -7.87
N SER A 402 -2.20 1.15 -8.22
CA SER A 402 -2.49 2.42 -8.88
C SER A 402 -1.27 2.91 -9.65
N ASP A 403 -1.48 3.76 -10.66
CA ASP A 403 -0.39 4.46 -11.33
C ASP A 403 0.12 5.67 -10.52
N ARG A 404 -0.65 6.13 -9.52
CA ARG A 404 -0.39 7.32 -8.69
C ARG A 404 -0.58 7.04 -7.19
N PHE A 405 0.27 7.66 -6.37
CA PHE A 405 0.04 7.78 -4.94
C PHE A 405 -0.91 8.95 -4.64
N GLU A 406 -2.00 8.68 -3.93
CA GLU A 406 -2.99 9.69 -3.54
C GLU A 406 -3.58 9.39 -2.16
N ASP A 407 -3.60 10.39 -1.28
CA ASP A 407 -4.22 10.33 0.04
C ASP A 407 -4.91 11.65 0.43
N ILE A 408 -5.88 11.57 1.34
CA ILE A 408 -6.57 12.72 1.92
C ILE A 408 -6.28 12.77 3.42
N SER A 409 -5.62 13.85 3.86
CA SER A 409 -5.35 14.12 5.28
C SER A 409 -6.59 14.68 5.96
N LEU A 410 -6.93 14.13 7.12
CA LEU A 410 -8.01 14.65 7.95
C LEU A 410 -7.69 16.08 8.42
N ASN A 411 -6.46 16.33 8.86
CA ASN A 411 -6.06 17.65 9.35
C ASN A 411 -6.18 18.72 8.25
N GLN A 412 -5.65 18.42 7.07
CA GLN A 412 -5.74 19.32 5.91
C GLN A 412 -7.19 19.54 5.46
N TRP A 413 -8.01 18.49 5.43
CA TRP A 413 -9.41 18.61 5.06
C TRP A 413 -10.17 19.55 6.00
N LEU A 414 -10.00 19.38 7.32
CA LEU A 414 -10.62 20.26 8.30
C LEU A 414 -10.09 21.70 8.18
N ALA A 415 -8.77 21.88 8.01
CA ALA A 415 -8.13 23.20 7.88
C ALA A 415 -8.58 24.00 6.64
N LEU A 416 -9.03 23.31 5.58
CA LEU A 416 -9.49 23.90 4.32
C LEU A 416 -11.01 23.96 4.19
N THR A 417 -11.74 23.43 5.17
CA THR A 417 -13.19 23.55 5.27
C THR A 417 -13.55 24.84 6.00
N PRO A 418 -14.65 25.56 5.65
CA PRO A 418 -15.06 26.76 6.38
C PRO A 418 -15.12 26.51 7.90
N PRO A 419 -14.45 27.33 8.73
CA PRO A 419 -14.33 27.11 10.18
C PRO A 419 -15.65 26.84 10.88
N ASP A 420 -16.70 27.59 10.55
CA ASP A 420 -18.01 27.46 11.19
C ASP A 420 -18.67 26.11 10.88
N VAL A 421 -18.38 25.52 9.71
CA VAL A 421 -18.83 24.17 9.38
C VAL A 421 -18.11 23.14 10.24
N VAL A 422 -16.79 23.27 10.42
CA VAL A 422 -16.01 22.35 11.27
C VAL A 422 -16.46 22.43 12.73
N LYS A 423 -16.62 23.65 13.26
CA LYS A 423 -17.13 23.88 14.62
C LYS A 423 -18.52 23.29 14.82
N ALA A 424 -19.40 23.38 13.82
CA ALA A 424 -20.72 22.79 13.89
C ALA A 424 -20.71 21.26 13.98
N HIS A 425 -19.65 20.59 13.47
CA HIS A 425 -19.49 19.14 13.56
C HIS A 425 -18.79 18.67 14.84
N LEU A 426 -17.77 19.41 15.30
CA LEU A 426 -16.82 18.93 16.31
C LEU A 426 -16.77 19.77 17.60
N ASP A 427 -17.54 20.86 17.67
CA ASP A 427 -17.58 21.79 18.81
C ASP A 427 -16.19 22.31 19.24
N LEU A 428 -15.31 22.56 18.27
CA LEU A 428 -13.94 23.01 18.51
C LEU A 428 -13.86 24.51 18.81
N SER A 429 -12.94 24.88 19.71
CA SER A 429 -12.63 26.29 20.00
C SER A 429 -11.93 26.98 18.82
N ASP A 430 -11.99 28.31 18.76
CA ASP A 430 -11.22 29.10 17.79
C ASP A 430 -9.70 28.86 17.89
N ASP A 431 -9.19 28.65 19.12
CA ASP A 431 -7.79 28.31 19.35
C ASP A 431 -7.44 26.97 18.69
N THR A 432 -8.28 25.95 18.87
CA THR A 432 -8.09 24.64 18.23
C THR A 432 -8.16 24.73 16.71
N ILE A 433 -9.15 25.43 16.16
CA ILE A 433 -9.28 25.65 14.71
C ILE A 433 -8.03 26.34 14.14
N SER A 434 -7.45 27.30 14.87
CA SER A 434 -6.26 28.03 14.43
C SER A 434 -4.99 27.16 14.32
N LYS A 435 -4.99 26.00 14.98
CA LYS A 435 -3.87 25.03 14.98
C LYS A 435 -3.97 23.98 13.88
N LEU A 436 -5.11 23.91 13.16
CA LEU A 436 -5.27 23.00 12.02
C LEU A 436 -4.34 23.40 10.87
N GLN A 437 -3.78 22.41 10.18
CA GLN A 437 -2.69 22.57 9.23
C GLN A 437 -3.21 22.51 7.80
N LYS A 438 -3.05 23.62 7.06
CA LYS A 438 -3.47 23.72 5.64
C LYS A 438 -2.55 22.96 4.68
N VAL A 439 -1.32 22.68 5.12
CA VAL A 439 -0.36 21.84 4.42
C VAL A 439 -0.38 20.48 5.11
N LYS A 440 -0.50 19.42 4.31
CA LYS A 440 -0.54 18.04 4.80
C LYS A 440 0.72 17.71 5.64
N PRO A 441 0.59 17.31 6.91
CA PRO A 441 1.74 16.97 7.73
C PRO A 441 2.34 15.58 7.46
N ILE A 442 1.55 14.63 6.94
CA ILE A 442 1.95 13.26 6.59
C ILE A 442 2.38 12.42 7.81
N VAL A 443 3.55 12.71 8.40
CA VAL A 443 4.02 12.09 9.64
C VAL A 443 4.20 13.18 10.70
N VAL A 444 3.42 13.09 11.77
CA VAL A 444 3.33 14.08 12.85
C VAL A 444 4.14 13.58 14.05
N GLY A 445 5.06 14.41 14.55
CA GLY A 445 5.87 14.09 15.73
C GLY A 445 5.06 14.06 17.03
N ALA A 446 5.68 13.52 18.09
CA ALA A 446 5.09 13.44 19.42
C ALA A 446 4.55 14.80 19.89
N SER A 447 3.38 14.79 20.53
CA SER A 447 2.83 15.96 21.20
C SER A 447 3.77 16.44 22.31
N SER A 448 4.15 17.73 22.25
CA SER A 448 5.02 18.40 23.22
C SER A 448 4.38 18.64 24.58
#